data_AF-A0A972ERX9-F1
#
_entry.id   AF-A0A972ERX9-F1
#
_cell.length_a   1.000
_cell.length_b   1.000
_cell.length_c   1.000
_cell.angle_alpha   90.00
_cell.angle_beta   90.00
_cell.angle_gamma   90.00
#
_symmetry.space_group_name_H-M   'P 1'
#
loop_
_entity.id
_entity.type
_entity.pdbx_description
1 polymer ?
#
loop_
_entity_poly.entity_id
_entity_poly.type
_entity_poly.pdbx_seq_one_letter_code
_entity_poly.pdbx_strand_id
1 'polypeptide(L)'
;MTSIKGSESGATARNRISKSIVLAIRLLMRQKSPDASSRDLAAYVVLALEKISESVETSAIAWEKRDYWLKADRFRQEWAWCEHSAEALAKALRANDWADAAQQLAGIGQRFSTVEVSENNRLGEPWKGAWETFLRR
;
A
#
# COMPACT_ATOMS: atom_id res chain seq x y z
N MET A 1 8.94 34.64 -3.09
CA MET A 1 7.62 34.17 -2.63
C MET A 1 7.47 32.71 -2.99
N THR A 2 7.78 31.82 -2.06
CA THR A 2 7.71 30.36 -2.29
C THR A 2 6.26 29.95 -2.16
N SER A 3 5.60 29.66 -3.29
CA SER A 3 4.24 29.15 -3.30
C SER A 3 4.18 27.87 -2.44
N ILE A 4 3.40 27.93 -1.35
CA ILE A 4 3.11 26.77 -0.51
C ILE A 4 2.35 25.80 -1.40
N LYS A 5 3.01 24.69 -1.80
CA LYS A 5 2.36 23.63 -2.56
C LYS A 5 1.11 23.20 -1.79
N GLY A 6 -0.05 23.32 -2.44
CA GLY A 6 -1.29 22.76 -1.91
C GLY A 6 -1.10 21.29 -1.54
N SER A 7 -1.90 20.83 -0.57
CA SER A 7 -1.93 19.43 -0.13
C SER A 7 -1.85 18.44 -1.30
N GLU A 8 -1.00 17.42 -1.17
CA GLU A 8 -0.85 16.35 -2.16
C GLU A 8 -2.23 15.77 -2.55
N SER A 9 -2.52 15.64 -3.85
CA SER A 9 -3.79 15.06 -4.30
C SER A 9 -3.88 13.57 -3.95
N GLY A 10 -5.09 13.03 -3.76
CA GLY A 10 -5.28 11.61 -3.49
C GLY A 10 -4.65 10.69 -4.56
N ALA A 11 -4.73 11.07 -5.84
CA ALA A 11 -4.10 10.31 -6.92
C ALA A 11 -2.57 10.33 -6.84
N THR A 12 -1.98 11.49 -6.51
CA THR A 12 -0.54 11.62 -6.32
C THR A 12 -0.07 10.78 -5.14
N ALA A 13 -0.78 10.85 -4.01
CA ALA A 13 -0.50 10.07 -2.82
C ALA A 13 -0.57 8.56 -3.10
N ARG A 14 -1.65 8.06 -3.73
CA ARG A 14 -1.78 6.64 -4.09
C ARG A 14 -0.65 6.18 -5.00
N ASN A 15 -0.29 6.94 -6.03
CA ASN A 15 0.83 6.58 -6.91
C ASN A 15 2.16 6.48 -6.14
N ARG A 16 2.42 7.43 -5.22
CA ARG A 16 3.60 7.38 -4.35
C ARG A 16 3.59 6.14 -3.45
N ILE A 17 2.43 5.82 -2.86
CA ILE A 17 2.26 4.64 -2.00
C ILE A 17 2.39 3.33 -2.79
N SER A 18 1.82 3.24 -4.00
CA SER A 18 1.97 2.06 -4.86
C SER A 18 3.44 1.79 -5.19
N LYS A 19 4.21 2.84 -5.49
CA LYS A 19 5.66 2.71 -5.74
C LYS A 19 6.43 2.25 -4.51
N SER A 20 6.09 2.74 -3.32
CA SER A 20 6.75 2.29 -2.09
C SER A 20 6.36 0.87 -1.71
N ILE A 21 5.13 0.41 -2.00
CA ILE A 21 4.73 -1.00 -1.87
C ILE A 21 5.61 -1.87 -2.78
N VAL A 22 5.73 -1.52 -4.06
CA VAL A 22 6.59 -2.27 -5.01
C VAL A 22 8.03 -2.32 -4.53
N LEU A 23 8.57 -1.20 -4.04
CA LEU A 23 9.93 -1.16 -3.48
C LEU A 23 10.06 -2.06 -2.25
N ALA A 24 9.10 -2.02 -1.33
CA ALA A 24 9.11 -2.84 -0.13
C ALA A 24 9.07 -4.34 -0.45
N ILE A 25 8.20 -4.76 -1.38
CA ILE A 25 8.13 -6.15 -1.84
C ILE A 25 9.45 -6.57 -2.49
N ARG A 26 10.04 -5.73 -3.36
CA ARG A 26 11.34 -6.03 -3.99
C ARG A 26 12.49 -6.16 -2.97
N LEU A 27 12.46 -5.39 -1.89
CA LEU A 27 13.45 -5.51 -0.81
C LEU A 27 13.22 -6.79 0.00
N LEU A 28 11.96 -7.13 0.31
CA LEU A 28 11.60 -8.32 1.06
C LEU A 28 11.97 -9.60 0.29
N MET A 29 11.67 -9.66 -1.02
CA MET A 29 12.01 -10.81 -1.87
C MET A 29 13.52 -11.04 -2.04
N ARG A 30 14.37 -10.07 -1.68
CA ARG A 30 15.83 -10.23 -1.66
C ARG A 30 16.36 -10.82 -0.35
N GLN A 31 15.54 -10.89 0.69
CA GLN A 31 15.94 -11.46 1.97
C GLN A 31 15.96 -12.99 1.91
N LYS A 32 16.96 -13.60 2.56
CA LYS A 32 17.11 -15.08 2.60
C LYS A 32 16.18 -15.73 3.62
N SER A 33 15.83 -15.01 4.68
CA SER A 33 15.02 -15.48 5.79
C SER A 33 14.28 -14.30 6.43
N PRO A 34 13.07 -14.50 6.98
CA PRO A 34 12.37 -13.44 7.69
C PRO A 34 13.14 -12.95 8.92
N ASP A 35 13.39 -11.65 8.98
CA ASP A 35 13.98 -10.96 10.13
C ASP A 35 13.10 -9.77 10.59
N ALA A 36 13.63 -8.92 11.46
CA ALA A 36 12.94 -7.71 11.89
C ALA A 36 12.62 -6.74 10.73
N SER A 37 13.52 -6.64 9.75
CA SER A 37 13.32 -5.82 8.55
C SER A 37 12.24 -6.40 7.64
N SER A 38 12.19 -7.73 7.47
CA SER A 38 11.08 -8.41 6.78
C SER A 38 9.72 -8.10 7.42
N ARG A 39 9.65 -8.08 8.76
CA ARG A 39 8.43 -7.72 9.48
C ARG A 39 7.99 -6.30 9.21
N ASP A 40 8.92 -5.35 9.26
CA ASP A 40 8.66 -3.95 8.93
C ASP A 40 8.19 -3.80 7.48
N LEU A 41 8.89 -4.42 6.52
CA LEU A 41 8.53 -4.38 5.10
C LEU A 41 7.13 -4.97 4.85
N ALA A 42 6.82 -6.13 5.43
CA ALA A 42 5.53 -6.77 5.24
C ALA A 42 4.39 -6.00 5.93
N ALA A 43 4.59 -5.55 7.18
CA ALA A 43 3.62 -4.72 7.88
C ALA A 43 3.37 -3.38 7.16
N TYR A 44 4.41 -2.79 6.59
CA TYR A 44 4.28 -1.60 5.77
C TYR A 44 3.35 -1.82 4.58
N VAL A 45 3.46 -2.96 3.89
CA VAL A 45 2.57 -3.27 2.76
C VAL A 45 1.11 -3.29 3.20
N VAL A 46 0.81 -3.85 4.37
CA VAL A 46 -0.55 -3.85 4.93
C VAL A 46 -1.05 -2.43 5.18
N LEU A 47 -0.29 -1.62 5.92
CA LEU A 47 -0.63 -0.23 6.25
C LEU A 47 -0.78 0.64 5.00
N ALA A 48 0.06 0.39 4.00
CA ALA A 48 0.04 1.10 2.73
C ALA A 48 -1.22 0.77 1.90
N LEU A 49 -1.64 -0.50 1.87
CA LEU A 49 -2.89 -0.91 1.21
C LEU A 49 -4.12 -0.28 1.86
N GLU A 50 -4.18 -0.28 3.20
CA GLU A 50 -5.25 0.42 3.94
C GLU A 50 -5.26 1.92 3.63
N LYS A 51 -4.09 2.54 3.55
CA LYS A 51 -4.00 3.96 3.19
C LYS A 51 -4.46 4.25 1.76
N ILE A 52 -4.26 3.31 0.85
CA ILE A 52 -4.81 3.38 -0.51
C ILE A 52 -6.34 3.33 -0.44
N SER A 53 -6.93 2.39 0.30
CA SER A 53 -8.39 2.29 0.48
C SER A 53 -9.01 3.57 1.03
N GLU A 54 -8.42 4.16 2.08
CA GLU A 54 -8.86 5.47 2.61
C GLU A 54 -8.83 6.58 1.55
N SER A 55 -7.77 6.59 0.73
CA SER A 55 -7.61 7.57 -0.34
C SER A 55 -8.63 7.37 -1.47
N VAL A 56 -8.97 6.12 -1.76
CA VAL A 56 -10.01 5.76 -2.74
C VAL A 56 -11.35 6.28 -2.25
N GLU A 57 -11.72 6.00 -1.01
CA GLU A 57 -13.00 6.42 -0.43
C GLU A 57 -13.12 7.95 -0.39
N THR A 58 -12.06 8.64 0.03
CA THR A 58 -12.02 10.11 0.01
C THR A 58 -12.28 10.68 -1.40
N SER A 59 -11.72 10.03 -2.44
CA SER A 59 -11.90 10.46 -3.83
C SER A 59 -13.31 10.13 -4.35
N ALA A 60 -13.85 8.97 -3.99
CA ALA A 60 -15.19 8.52 -4.35
C ALA A 60 -16.24 9.47 -3.76
N ILE A 61 -16.18 9.77 -2.45
CA ILE A 61 -17.07 10.74 -1.78
C ILE A 61 -17.02 12.11 -2.44
N ALA A 62 -15.83 12.57 -2.86
CA ALA A 62 -15.70 13.86 -3.54
C ALA A 62 -16.38 13.87 -4.93
N TRP A 63 -16.45 12.72 -5.61
CA TRP A 63 -17.17 12.55 -6.87
C TRP A 63 -18.67 12.41 -6.68
N GLU A 64 -19.11 11.72 -5.63
CA GLU A 64 -20.52 11.62 -5.25
C GLU A 64 -21.13 12.99 -4.94
N LYS A 65 -20.41 13.85 -4.21
CA LYS A 65 -20.81 15.24 -3.96
C LYS A 65 -20.95 16.11 -5.23
N ARG A 66 -20.49 15.60 -6.38
CA ARG A 66 -20.59 16.22 -7.71
C ARG A 66 -21.47 15.41 -8.67
N ASP A 67 -22.30 14.51 -8.12
CA ASP A 67 -23.21 13.63 -8.84
C ASP A 67 -22.55 12.61 -9.79
N TYR A 68 -21.25 12.31 -9.61
CA TYR A 68 -20.51 11.31 -10.38
C TYR A 68 -20.54 9.91 -9.75
N TRP A 69 -21.72 9.44 -9.37
CA TRP A 69 -21.95 8.18 -8.65
C TRP A 69 -21.36 6.96 -9.37
N LEU A 70 -21.65 6.76 -10.66
CA LEU A 70 -21.13 5.63 -11.42
C LEU A 70 -19.59 5.62 -11.52
N LYS A 71 -18.97 6.80 -11.52
CA LYS A 71 -17.51 6.94 -11.53
C LYS A 71 -16.93 6.56 -10.17
N ALA A 72 -17.56 6.99 -9.07
CA ALA A 72 -17.18 6.63 -7.72
C ALA A 72 -17.25 5.12 -7.49
N ASP A 73 -18.35 4.48 -7.89
CA ASP A 73 -18.54 3.04 -7.71
C ASP A 73 -17.54 2.20 -8.51
N ARG A 74 -17.32 2.55 -9.79
CA ARG A 74 -16.30 1.88 -10.61
C ARG A 74 -14.92 1.99 -9.98
N PHE A 75 -14.61 3.15 -9.40
CA PHE A 75 -13.32 3.39 -8.77
C PHE A 75 -13.16 2.64 -7.45
N ARG A 76 -14.21 2.52 -6.62
CA ARG A 76 -14.21 1.62 -5.46
C ARG A 76 -13.98 0.17 -5.90
N GLN A 77 -14.72 -0.30 -6.91
CA GLN A 77 -14.60 -1.67 -7.41
C GLN A 77 -13.20 -1.99 -7.94
N GLU A 78 -12.57 -1.04 -8.65
CA GLU A 78 -11.19 -1.17 -9.16
C GLU A 78 -10.18 -1.42 -8.03
N TRP A 79 -10.40 -0.82 -6.85
CA TRP A 79 -9.47 -0.86 -5.72
C TRP A 79 -9.94 -1.73 -4.54
N ALA A 80 -11.12 -2.35 -4.63
CA ALA A 80 -11.70 -3.18 -3.56
C ALA A 80 -10.80 -4.32 -3.10
N TRP A 81 -9.90 -4.79 -3.97
CA TRP A 81 -8.93 -5.83 -3.63
C TRP A 81 -7.92 -5.39 -2.56
N CYS A 82 -7.67 -4.08 -2.38
CA CYS A 82 -6.69 -3.60 -1.40
C CYS A 82 -7.06 -3.97 0.04
N GLU A 83 -8.32 -3.80 0.42
CA GLU A 83 -8.82 -4.16 1.76
C GLU A 83 -8.67 -5.67 2.00
N HIS A 84 -9.15 -6.48 1.06
CA HIS A 84 -9.05 -7.93 1.14
C HIS A 84 -7.60 -8.43 1.24
N SER A 85 -6.69 -7.88 0.42
CA SER A 85 -5.28 -8.24 0.46
C SER A 85 -4.58 -7.76 1.73
N ALA A 86 -4.95 -6.59 2.26
CA ALA A 86 -4.43 -6.10 3.53
C ALA A 86 -4.84 -7.02 4.68
N GLU A 87 -6.11 -7.40 4.76
CA GLU A 87 -6.63 -8.32 5.77
C GLU A 87 -5.96 -9.69 5.72
N ALA A 88 -5.83 -10.28 4.53
CA ALA A 88 -5.19 -11.58 4.34
C ALA A 88 -3.72 -11.55 4.78
N LEU A 89 -2.95 -10.56 4.34
CA LEU A 89 -1.56 -10.39 4.76
C LEU A 89 -1.44 -10.11 6.26
N ALA A 90 -2.32 -9.28 6.82
CA ALA A 90 -2.35 -9.00 8.26
C ALA A 90 -2.57 -10.28 9.08
N LYS A 91 -3.49 -11.14 8.63
CA LYS A 91 -3.77 -12.44 9.27
C LYS A 91 -2.53 -13.34 9.25
N ALA A 92 -1.89 -13.49 8.10
CA ALA A 92 -0.67 -14.27 7.96
C ALA A 92 0.46 -13.76 8.88
N LEU A 93 0.67 -12.45 8.92
CA LEU A 93 1.69 -11.82 9.77
C LEU A 93 1.42 -12.02 11.27
N ARG A 94 0.17 -11.89 11.73
CA ARG A 94 -0.20 -12.15 13.12
C ARG A 94 -0.06 -13.61 13.51
N ALA A 95 -0.32 -14.52 12.58
CA ALA A 95 -0.08 -15.96 12.75
C ALA A 95 1.42 -16.34 12.66
N ASN A 96 2.29 -15.40 12.29
CA ASN A 96 3.70 -15.65 11.95
C ASN A 96 3.85 -16.74 10.86
N ASP A 97 2.86 -16.83 9.96
CA ASP A 97 2.84 -17.72 8.80
C ASP A 97 3.52 -17.03 7.62
N TRP A 98 4.83 -17.22 7.52
CA TRP A 98 5.64 -16.60 6.47
C TRP A 98 5.44 -17.22 5.09
N ALA A 99 4.93 -18.45 5.01
CA ALA A 99 4.63 -19.08 3.73
C ALA A 99 3.39 -18.41 3.11
N ASP A 100 2.31 -18.26 3.88
CA ASP A 100 1.13 -17.53 3.42
C ASP A 100 1.45 -16.05 3.19
N ALA A 101 2.21 -15.39 4.08
CA ALA A 101 2.60 -13.99 3.88
C ALA A 101 3.35 -13.77 2.56
N ALA A 102 4.28 -14.68 2.21
CA ALA A 102 4.98 -14.62 0.93
C ALA A 102 4.04 -14.78 -0.27
N GLN A 103 3.06 -15.69 -0.19
CA GLN A 103 2.03 -15.87 -1.22
C GLN A 103 1.16 -14.61 -1.38
N GLN A 104 0.69 -14.01 -0.28
CA GLN A 104 -0.08 -12.76 -0.31
C GLN A 104 0.75 -11.62 -0.93
N LEU A 105 2.01 -11.47 -0.52
CA LEU A 105 2.92 -10.45 -1.06
C LEU A 105 3.17 -10.63 -2.57
N ALA A 106 3.31 -11.87 -3.05
CA ALA A 106 3.42 -12.15 -4.48
C ALA A 106 2.15 -11.71 -5.23
N GLY A 107 0.97 -12.05 -4.72
CA GLY A 107 -0.31 -11.61 -5.30
C GLY A 107 -0.47 -10.10 -5.35
N ILE A 108 -0.11 -9.40 -4.26
CA ILE A 108 -0.10 -7.93 -4.20
C ILE A 108 0.90 -7.35 -5.22
N GLY A 109 2.09 -7.93 -5.34
CA GLY A 109 3.08 -7.52 -6.33
C GLY A 109 2.56 -7.60 -7.76
N GLN A 110 1.82 -8.66 -8.11
CA GLN A 110 1.22 -8.81 -9.44
C GLN A 110 0.19 -7.72 -9.77
N ARG A 111 -0.60 -7.28 -8.77
CA ARG A 111 -1.55 -6.17 -8.93
C ARG A 111 -0.86 -4.85 -9.29
N PHE A 112 0.40 -4.68 -8.90
CA PHE A 112 1.23 -3.52 -9.21
C PHE A 112 2.28 -3.77 -10.31
N SER A 113 2.09 -4.79 -11.15
CA SER A 113 3.06 -5.16 -12.21
C SER A 113 3.37 -4.03 -13.20
N THR A 114 2.45 -3.09 -13.42
CA THR A 114 2.62 -1.92 -14.29
C THR A 114 3.27 -0.72 -13.59
N VAL A 115 3.51 -0.79 -12.28
CA VAL A 115 4.07 0.32 -11.50
C VAL A 115 5.58 0.29 -11.57
N GLU A 116 6.15 1.29 -12.24
CA GLU A 116 7.59 1.45 -12.36
C GLU A 116 8.19 2.23 -11.17
N VAL A 117 9.27 1.67 -10.62
CA VAL A 117 10.09 2.28 -9.56
C VAL A 117 11.51 2.37 -10.06
N SER A 118 12.01 3.60 -10.23
CA SER A 118 13.39 3.86 -10.62
C SER A 118 14.36 3.60 -9.46
N GLU A 119 15.62 3.30 -9.77
CA GLU A 119 16.66 3.11 -8.77
C GLU A 119 16.90 4.39 -7.95
N ASN A 120 16.92 5.56 -8.60
CA ASN A 120 17.12 6.88 -7.98
C ASN A 120 15.82 7.51 -7.45
N ASN A 121 14.87 6.70 -6.98
CA ASN A 121 13.62 7.21 -6.42
C ASN A 121 13.84 7.95 -5.09
N ARG A 122 12.90 8.84 -4.72
CA ARG A 122 12.95 9.63 -3.48
C ARG A 122 11.94 9.13 -2.43
N LEU A 123 11.66 7.82 -2.41
CA LEU A 123 10.65 7.23 -1.52
C LEU A 123 11.18 7.04 -0.09
N GLY A 124 12.50 6.95 0.09
CA GLY A 124 13.10 6.67 1.38
C GLY A 124 12.76 5.26 1.89
N GLU A 125 12.67 5.11 3.20
CA GLU A 125 12.40 3.84 3.89
C GLU A 125 11.16 3.94 4.78
N PRO A 126 9.96 4.14 4.21
CA PRO A 126 8.73 4.39 4.96
C PRO A 126 8.26 3.18 5.81
N TRP A 127 8.88 2.02 5.64
CA TRP A 127 8.60 0.81 6.40
C TRP A 127 9.26 0.75 7.78
N LYS A 128 10.22 1.63 8.09
CA LYS A 128 10.88 1.64 9.41
C LYS A 128 9.85 1.87 10.52
N GLY A 129 9.74 0.93 11.46
CA GLY A 129 8.77 0.98 12.56
C GLY A 129 7.32 0.66 12.14
N ALA A 130 7.11 0.16 10.93
CA ALA A 130 5.80 -0.25 10.47
C ALA A 130 5.28 -1.46 11.24
N TRP A 131 6.16 -2.37 11.69
CA TRP A 131 5.77 -3.50 12.51
C TRP A 131 5.13 -3.07 13.83
N GLU A 132 5.73 -2.10 14.53
CA GLU A 132 5.18 -1.56 15.77
C GLU A 132 3.84 -0.84 15.55
N THR A 133 3.71 -0.13 14.44
CA THR A 133 2.45 0.53 14.07
C THR A 133 1.37 -0.50 13.73
N PHE A 134 1.74 -1.57 13.02
CA PHE A 134 0.87 -2.68 12.68
C PHE A 134 0.36 -3.45 13.92
N LEU A 135 1.17 -3.58 14.96
CA LEU A 135 0.76 -4.25 16.20
C LEU A 135 -0.16 -3.39 17.09
N ARG A 136 -0.16 -2.05 16.92
CA ARG A 136 -0.94 -1.12 17.75
C ARG A 136 -2.35 -0.85 17.24
N ARG A 137 -2.68 -1.32 16.03
CA ARG A 137 -3.99 -1.15 15.40
C ARG A 137 -4.88 -2.36 15.68
#